data_AF-A0A661PNQ5-F1
#
_entry.id   AF-A0A661PNQ5-F1
#
_cell.length_a   1.000
_cell.length_b   1.000
_cell.length_c   1.000
_cell.angle_alpha   90.00
_cell.angle_beta   90.00
_cell.angle_gamma   90.00
#
_symmetry.space_group_name_H-M   'P 1'
#
loop_
_entity.id
_entity.type
_entity.pdbx_description
1 polymer ?
#
loop_
_entity_poly.entity_id
_entity_poly.type
_entity_poly.pdbx_seq_one_letter_code
_entity_poly.pdbx_strand_id
1 'polypeptide(L)'
;MNNQKTKKNQNNWDAICSKCAQCCYEKIDFEGHIYYTDIPCEFLDLETNLCRVYEDRENKRPGCVRLTRENIKEGFLPADCPYVADIENYPAPSMTDDSDLEDS
;
A
#
# COMPACT_ATOMS: atom_id res chain seq x y z
N MET A 1 -10.08 -43.81 0.33
CA MET A 1 -10.22 -43.27 -1.03
C MET A 1 -10.79 -41.87 -0.93
N ASN A 2 -10.32 -40.93 -1.77
CA ASN A 2 -10.88 -39.60 -2.06
C ASN A 2 -10.22 -38.38 -1.38
N ASN A 3 -8.93 -38.25 -1.67
CA ASN A 3 -8.30 -37.13 -2.39
C ASN A 3 -9.20 -35.90 -2.69
N GLN A 4 -8.94 -34.75 -2.06
CA GLN A 4 -9.13 -33.46 -2.73
C GLN A 4 -8.17 -32.39 -2.19
N LYS A 5 -7.25 -32.02 -3.09
CA LYS A 5 -6.23 -30.98 -2.96
C LYS A 5 -6.89 -29.61 -2.80
N THR A 6 -6.78 -28.95 -1.65
CA THR A 6 -6.97 -27.50 -1.58
C THR A 6 -5.63 -26.82 -1.79
N LYS A 7 -5.30 -26.61 -3.08
CA LYS A 7 -4.23 -25.70 -3.51
C LYS A 7 -4.58 -24.33 -2.91
N LYS A 8 -3.91 -23.91 -1.83
CA LYS A 8 -4.16 -22.60 -1.22
C LYS A 8 -3.79 -21.53 -2.26
N ASN A 9 -4.84 -20.91 -2.79
CA ASN A 9 -4.84 -19.79 -3.70
C ASN A 9 -3.92 -18.67 -3.17
N GLN A 10 -2.76 -18.47 -3.79
CA GLN A 10 -2.10 -17.16 -3.72
C GLN A 10 -2.97 -16.04 -4.34
N ASN A 11 -3.99 -16.43 -5.12
CA ASN A 11 -4.92 -15.54 -5.81
C ASN A 11 -5.88 -14.74 -4.90
N ASN A 12 -5.98 -15.02 -3.60
CA ASN A 12 -6.92 -14.28 -2.74
C ASN A 12 -6.32 -13.00 -2.16
N TRP A 13 -4.99 -12.90 -2.05
CA TRP A 13 -4.35 -11.74 -1.41
C TRP A 13 -4.40 -10.52 -2.33
N ASP A 14 -3.94 -10.66 -3.57
CA ASP A 14 -3.97 -9.56 -4.54
C ASP A 14 -5.41 -9.19 -4.96
N ALA A 15 -6.38 -10.08 -4.76
CA ALA A 15 -7.80 -9.81 -4.98
C ALA A 15 -8.40 -8.82 -3.97
N ILE A 16 -7.75 -8.60 -2.82
CA ILE A 16 -8.16 -7.61 -1.80
C ILE A 16 -7.81 -6.19 -2.25
N CYS A 17 -6.89 -6.03 -3.22
CA CYS A 17 -6.46 -4.73 -3.71
C CYS A 17 -7.62 -3.93 -4.32
N SER A 18 -7.89 -2.72 -3.79
CA SER A 18 -8.89 -1.78 -4.32
C SER A 18 -8.42 -0.99 -5.55
N LYS A 19 -7.16 -1.16 -5.98
CA LYS A 19 -6.55 -0.42 -7.12
C LYS A 19 -6.63 1.11 -6.96
N CYS A 20 -6.46 1.59 -5.72
CA CYS A 20 -6.50 3.02 -5.39
C CYS A 20 -5.17 3.76 -5.60
N ALA A 21 -4.12 3.09 -6.09
CA ALA A 21 -2.76 3.61 -6.26
C ALA A 21 -2.02 4.13 -5.00
N GLN A 22 -2.68 4.24 -3.85
CA GLN A 22 -2.12 4.80 -2.61
C GLN A 22 -0.81 4.12 -2.15
N CYS A 23 -0.64 2.82 -2.41
CA CYS A 23 0.61 2.13 -2.08
C CYS A 23 1.80 2.57 -2.94
N CYS A 24 1.56 3.17 -4.11
CA CYS A 24 2.56 3.59 -5.09
C CYS A 24 3.04 5.05 -4.94
N TYR A 25 2.51 5.82 -3.98
CA TYR A 25 3.02 7.16 -3.69
C TYR A 25 4.24 7.10 -2.77
N GLU A 26 5.12 8.10 -2.87
CA GLU A 26 6.27 8.23 -1.98
C GLU A 26 5.81 8.49 -0.56
N LYS A 27 6.56 7.89 0.38
CA LYS A 27 6.30 7.97 1.81
C LYS A 27 7.56 8.41 2.51
N ILE A 28 7.39 9.26 3.50
CA ILE A 28 8.49 9.78 4.32
C ILE A 28 8.24 9.32 5.75
N ASP A 29 9.24 8.67 6.33
CA ASP A 29 9.27 8.46 7.78
C ASP A 29 9.88 9.70 8.43
N PHE A 30 9.12 10.35 9.30
CA PHE A 30 9.58 11.45 10.13
C PHE A 30 9.16 11.21 11.58
N GLU A 31 10.14 11.13 12.48
CA GLU A 31 9.93 10.86 13.91
C GLU A 31 9.08 9.62 14.19
N GLY A 32 9.22 8.56 13.37
CA GLY A 32 8.49 7.30 13.53
C GLY A 32 7.03 7.36 13.03
N HIS A 33 6.66 8.44 12.33
CA HIS A 33 5.37 8.58 11.68
C HIS A 33 5.57 8.59 10.16
N ILE A 34 4.71 7.85 9.46
CA ILE A 34 4.75 7.77 7.99
C ILE A 34 3.83 8.84 7.42
N TYR A 35 4.37 9.66 6.52
CA TYR A 35 3.67 10.71 5.81
C TYR A 35 3.56 10.37 4.34
N TYR A 36 2.38 10.63 3.79
CA TYR A 36 2.14 10.54 2.34
C TYR A 36 2.64 11.80 1.66
N THR A 37 3.08 11.65 0.42
CA THR A 37 3.40 12.77 -0.46
C THR A 37 2.58 12.66 -1.74
N ASP A 38 2.41 13.77 -2.45
CA ASP A 38 1.75 13.79 -3.75
C ASP A 38 2.65 13.32 -4.91
N ILE A 39 3.81 12.74 -4.60
CA ILE A 39 4.76 12.26 -5.60
C ILE A 39 4.43 10.80 -5.92
N PRO A 40 3.95 10.48 -7.14
CA PRO A 40 3.74 9.10 -7.55
C PRO A 40 5.06 8.41 -7.89
N CYS A 41 5.13 7.10 -7.68
CA CYS A 41 6.22 6.27 -8.19
C CYS A 41 6.27 6.32 -9.73
N GLU A 42 7.47 6.29 -10.30
CA GLU A 42 7.71 6.27 -11.75
C GLU A 42 7.02 5.11 -12.50
N PHE A 43 6.72 4.01 -11.79
CA PHE A 43 6.04 2.83 -12.37
C PHE A 43 4.53 2.83 -12.16
N LEU A 44 3.97 3.85 -11.50
CA LEU A 44 2.52 4.00 -11.37
C LEU A 44 1.92 4.45 -12.70
N ASP A 45 0.90 3.74 -13.15
CA ASP A 45 0.08 4.16 -14.27
C ASP A 45 -1.10 4.99 -13.79
N LEU A 46 -1.04 6.31 -13.97
CA LEU A 46 -2.07 7.25 -13.49
C LEU A 46 -3.42 7.08 -14.21
N GLU A 47 -3.45 6.50 -15.41
CA GLU A 47 -4.69 6.24 -16.14
C GLU A 47 -5.46 5.05 -15.55
N THR A 48 -4.74 4.03 -15.07
CA THR A 48 -5.34 2.77 -14.58
C THR A 48 -5.24 2.60 -13.07
N ASN A 49 -4.49 3.46 -12.38
CA ASN A 49 -4.13 3.36 -10.96
C ASN A 49 -3.43 2.05 -10.58
N LEU A 50 -2.69 1.46 -11.54
CA LEU A 50 -2.00 0.19 -11.38
C LEU A 50 -0.49 0.35 -11.48
N CYS A 51 0.25 -0.44 -10.69
CA CYS A 51 1.68 -0.53 -10.83
C CYS A 51 2.04 -1.39 -12.05
N ARG A 52 2.82 -0.83 -12.97
CA ARG A 52 3.27 -1.51 -14.20
C ARG A 52 4.23 -2.67 -13.92
N VAL A 53 4.87 -2.68 -12.76
CA VAL A 53 5.85 -3.67 -12.33
C VAL A 53 5.46 -4.37 -11.02
N TYR A 54 4.16 -4.51 -10.73
CA TYR A 54 3.66 -5.00 -9.44
C TYR A 54 4.33 -6.30 -8.95
N GLU A 55 4.55 -7.26 -9.85
CA GLU A 55 5.17 -8.56 -9.51
C GLU A 55 6.68 -8.45 -9.21
N ASP A 56 7.36 -7.45 -9.77
CA ASP A 56 8.83 -7.27 -9.69
C ASP A 56 9.22 -5.97 -8.96
N ARG A 57 8.28 -5.40 -8.20
CA ARG A 57 8.40 -4.04 -7.65
C ARG A 57 9.56 -3.86 -6.67
N GLU A 58 9.92 -4.92 -5.94
CA GLU A 58 11.04 -4.92 -5.00
C GLU A 58 12.40 -4.84 -5.69
N ASN A 59 12.51 -5.37 -6.91
CA ASN A 59 13.74 -5.29 -7.71
C ASN A 59 13.80 -4.00 -8.52
N LYS A 60 12.64 -3.50 -8.97
CA LYS A 60 12.55 -2.27 -9.79
C LYS A 60 12.63 -1.00 -8.96
N ARG A 61 12.08 -1.00 -7.74
CA ARG A 61 11.99 0.18 -6.89
C ARG A 61 12.51 -0.11 -5.49
N PRO A 62 13.72 0.38 -5.13
CA PRO A 62 14.24 0.28 -3.78
C PRO A 62 13.24 0.86 -2.77
N GLY A 63 12.93 0.13 -1.71
CA GLY A 63 11.93 0.50 -0.70
C GLY A 63 10.50 0.07 -1.03
N CYS A 64 10.19 -0.36 -2.27
CA CYS A 64 8.89 -0.92 -2.59
C CYS A 64 8.84 -2.42 -2.24
N VAL A 65 8.26 -2.76 -1.10
CA VAL A 65 8.15 -4.15 -0.63
C VAL A 65 6.86 -4.81 -1.09
N ARG A 66 6.81 -6.13 -1.31
CA ARG A 66 5.55 -6.88 -1.53
C ARG A 66 4.68 -6.85 -0.28
N LEU A 67 3.37 -6.58 -0.40
CA LEU A 67 2.49 -6.52 0.77
C LEU A 67 2.32 -7.91 1.37
N THR A 68 2.58 -8.05 2.66
CA THR A 68 2.31 -9.24 3.45
C THR A 68 1.61 -8.84 4.75
N ARG A 69 0.97 -9.79 5.44
CA ARG A 69 0.28 -9.49 6.71
C ARG A 69 1.23 -9.00 7.80
N GLU A 70 2.53 -9.30 7.68
CA GLU A 70 3.57 -8.91 8.61
C GLU A 70 4.00 -7.46 8.39
N ASN A 71 4.31 -7.07 7.15
CA ASN A 71 4.84 -5.73 6.89
C ASN A 71 3.77 -4.64 6.91
N ILE A 72 2.53 -4.91 6.50
CA ILE A 72 1.48 -3.87 6.46
C ILE A 72 1.23 -3.23 7.82
N LYS A 73 1.55 -3.94 8.92
CA LYS A 73 1.45 -3.47 10.31
C LYS A 73 2.38 -2.30 10.62
N GLU A 74 3.37 -2.03 9.78
CA GLU A 74 4.31 -0.91 9.92
C GLU A 74 3.66 0.45 9.65
N GLY A 75 2.43 0.51 9.14
CA GLY A 75 1.69 1.78 9.05
C GLY A 75 1.84 2.54 7.74
N PHE A 76 2.35 1.91 6.67
CA PHE A 76 2.59 2.59 5.40
C PHE A 76 1.40 2.60 4.43
N LEU A 77 0.25 2.01 4.78
CA LEU A 77 -0.97 2.01 3.95
C LEU A 77 -2.01 2.91 4.60
N PRO A 78 -2.94 3.53 3.86
CA PRO A 78 -3.98 4.34 4.48
C PRO A 78 -4.96 3.47 5.28
N ALA A 79 -5.65 4.06 6.26
CA ALA A 79 -6.60 3.37 7.12
C ALA A 79 -7.78 2.74 6.36
N ASP A 80 -8.13 3.30 5.21
CA ASP A 80 -9.19 2.80 4.32
C ASP A 80 -8.72 1.64 3.41
N CYS A 81 -7.44 1.28 3.47
CA CYS A 81 -6.90 0.22 2.63
C CYS A 81 -7.47 -1.15 3.04
N PRO A 82 -8.05 -1.93 2.11
CA PRO A 82 -8.64 -3.23 2.46
C PRO A 82 -7.67 -4.23 3.09
N TYR A 83 -6.36 -4.08 2.86
CA TYR A 83 -5.33 -4.94 3.45
C TYR A 83 -5.22 -4.79 4.98
N VAL A 84 -5.53 -3.60 5.51
CA VAL A 84 -5.38 -3.26 6.94
C VAL A 84 -6.72 -3.18 7.67
N ALA A 85 -7.84 -3.38 6.97
CA ALA A 85 -9.18 -3.30 7.53
C ALA A 85 -9.43 -4.21 8.74
N ASP A 86 -8.71 -5.34 8.83
CA ASP A 86 -8.80 -6.29 9.96
C ASP A 86 -7.84 -5.94 11.13
N ILE A 87 -7.06 -4.86 11.03
CA ILE A 87 -6.03 -4.49 12.02
C ILE A 87 -6.61 -3.43 12.98
N GLU A 88 -6.83 -3.84 14.23
CA GLU A 88 -7.26 -2.93 15.29
C GLU A 88 -6.12 -1.97 15.69
N ASN A 89 -6.45 -0.70 15.95
CA ASN A 89 -5.48 0.36 16.30
C ASN A 89 -4.33 0.52 15.29
N TYR A 90 -4.66 0.38 14.01
CA TYR A 90 -3.68 0.50 12.93
C TYR A 90 -3.02 1.91 12.89
N PRO A 91 -1.69 2.02 12.93
CA PRO A 91 -0.98 3.30 12.88
C PRO A 91 -0.99 3.84 11.44
N ALA A 92 -2.13 4.34 11.00
CA ALA A 92 -2.29 4.85 9.65
C ALA A 92 -1.38 6.08 9.41
N PRO A 93 -0.88 6.23 8.19
CA PRO A 93 -0.07 7.36 7.81
C PRO A 93 -0.94 8.61 7.77
N SER A 94 -0.34 9.74 8.13
CA SER A 94 -1.00 11.03 8.04
C SER A 94 -0.79 11.62 6.65
N MET A 95 -1.86 12.14 6.03
CA MET A 95 -1.72 13.05 4.91
C MET A 95 -1.21 14.38 5.47
N THR A 96 -0.24 15.00 4.82
CA THR A 96 0.00 16.43 5.05
C THR A 96 -1.15 17.16 4.39
N ASP A 97 -2.22 17.43 5.12
CA ASP A 97 -3.27 18.31 4.63
C ASP A 97 -2.65 19.71 4.48
N ASP A 98 -2.54 20.18 3.22
CA ASP A 98 -2.20 21.58 2.87
C ASP A 98 -3.24 22.60 3.39
N SER A 99 -4.24 22.17 4.17
CA SER A 99 -5.28 23.04 4.72
C SER A 99 -4.79 24.04 5.78
N ASP A 100 -3.52 23.99 6.18
CA ASP A 100 -2.92 24.97 7.11
C ASP A 100 -2.23 26.15 6.39
N LEU A 101 -2.26 26.22 5.05
CA LEU A 101 -1.63 27.31 4.27
C LEU A 101 -2.58 28.39 3.74
N GLU A 102 -3.88 28.35 4.06
CA GLU A 102 -4.83 29.42 3.73
C GLU A 102 -5.33 30.15 4.99
N ASP A 103 -4.46 30.98 5.57
CA ASP A 103 -4.93 32.22 6.23
C ASP A 103 -3.89 33.32 5.95
N SER A 104 -4.08 33.99 4.81
CA SER A 104 -3.39 35.23 4.41
C SER A 104 -4.39 36.38 4.33
#